data_AF-A0A2S6HND8-F1
#
_entry.id   AF-A0A2S6HND8-F1
#
_cell.length_a   1.000
_cell.length_b   1.000
_cell.length_c   1.000
_cell.angle_alpha   90.00
_cell.angle_beta   90.00
_cell.angle_gamma   90.00
#
_symmetry.space_group_name_H-M   'P 1'
#
loop_
_entity.id
_entity.type
_entity.pdbx_description
1 polymer ?
#
loop_
_entity_poly.entity_id
_entity_poly.type
_entity_poly.pdbx_seq_one_letter_code
_entity_poly.pdbx_strand_id
1 'polypeptide(L)'
;MALINYICNNIYQDPYCYISNNIFVTLFLIGVVSWILEIRKNDKKKGNRYIILFCLYQIFSTIICILTKQIIGGYGVFELAGALMGNIIFTEGSILFVFLGVLMYFTKENKKSLATAYTIFCLIFFVLTAINNFSIEGLFYENYQWMMIGTLPFMYLYNGKKGKGYKYLFYLFYPIHIVALFWIGNLCF
;
A
#
# COMPACT_ATOMS: atom_id res chain seq x y z
N MET A 1 -5.19 -9.27 -9.11
CA MET A 1 -5.46 -7.82 -9.06
C MET A 1 -4.71 -7.06 -10.13
N ALA A 2 -3.38 -6.93 -10.07
CA ALA A 2 -2.66 -6.12 -11.05
C ALA A 2 -2.98 -6.46 -12.52
N LEU A 3 -3.10 -7.75 -12.86
CA LEU A 3 -3.54 -8.19 -14.19
C LEU A 3 -4.97 -7.75 -14.53
N ILE A 4 -5.90 -7.82 -13.56
CA ILE A 4 -7.28 -7.37 -13.73
C ILE A 4 -7.30 -5.86 -13.98
N ASN A 5 -6.55 -5.09 -13.20
CA ASN A 5 -6.44 -3.63 -13.38
C ASN A 5 -5.89 -3.29 -14.77
N TYR A 6 -4.80 -3.96 -15.19
CA TYR A 6 -4.22 -3.76 -16.52
C TYR A 6 -5.25 -4.07 -17.62
N ILE A 7 -5.96 -5.20 -17.52
CA ILE A 7 -7.00 -5.53 -18.50
C ILE A 7 -8.08 -4.45 -18.50
N CYS A 8 -8.67 -4.13 -17.34
CA CYS A 8 -9.75 -3.16 -17.23
C CYS A 8 -9.37 -1.78 -17.79
N ASN A 9 -8.21 -1.25 -17.43
CA ASN A 9 -7.75 0.07 -17.87
C ASN A 9 -7.49 0.17 -19.37
N ASN A 10 -7.35 -0.96 -20.08
CA ASN A 10 -7.11 -0.99 -21.52
C ASN A 10 -8.34 -1.49 -22.32
N ILE A 11 -9.49 -1.70 -21.67
CA ILE A 11 -10.77 -1.97 -22.36
C ILE A 11 -11.29 -0.70 -23.05
N TYR A 12 -11.22 0.44 -22.36
CA TYR A 12 -11.61 1.75 -22.88
C TYR A 12 -10.35 2.50 -23.36
N GLN A 13 -10.44 3.22 -24.47
CA GLN A 13 -9.31 4.01 -24.98
C GLN A 13 -8.98 5.19 -24.04
N ASP A 14 -9.99 5.82 -23.44
CA ASP A 14 -9.86 6.92 -22.48
C ASP A 14 -10.81 6.70 -21.29
N PRO A 15 -10.46 5.86 -20.31
CA PRO A 15 -11.31 5.65 -19.15
C PRO A 15 -11.37 6.92 -18.28
N TYR A 16 -12.58 7.32 -17.88
CA TYR A 16 -12.84 8.40 -16.93
C TYR A 16 -12.11 8.16 -15.60
N CYS A 17 -12.05 6.90 -15.15
CA CYS A 17 -11.37 6.51 -13.92
C CYS A 17 -10.47 5.30 -14.16
N TYR A 18 -9.17 5.44 -13.85
CA TYR A 18 -8.18 4.37 -13.91
C TYR A 18 -8.13 3.59 -12.59
N ILE A 19 -7.91 2.27 -12.68
CA ILE A 19 -7.67 1.41 -11.51
C ILE A 19 -6.17 1.20 -11.31
N SER A 20 -5.66 1.57 -10.14
CA SER A 20 -4.27 1.26 -9.72
C SER A 20 -4.21 0.39 -8.45
N ASN A 21 -5.37 0.10 -7.84
CA ASN A 21 -5.47 -0.53 -6.52
C ASN A 21 -4.93 -1.97 -6.48
N ASN A 22 -3.97 -2.23 -5.59
CA ASN A 22 -3.42 -3.54 -5.34
C ASN A 22 -2.73 -3.64 -3.96
N ILE A 23 -3.54 -3.63 -2.90
CA ILE A 23 -3.09 -3.64 -1.51
C ILE A 23 -2.29 -4.91 -1.15
N PHE A 24 -2.48 -5.99 -1.91
CA PHE A 24 -1.81 -7.27 -1.66
C PHE A 24 -0.28 -7.15 -1.72
N VAL A 25 0.25 -6.32 -2.62
CA VAL A 25 1.70 -6.12 -2.75
C VAL A 25 2.23 -5.35 -1.55
N THR A 26 1.51 -4.31 -1.11
CA THR A 26 1.85 -3.56 0.12
C THR A 26 1.87 -4.48 1.35
N LEU A 27 0.85 -5.34 1.52
CA LEU A 27 0.79 -6.30 2.64
C LEU A 27 1.93 -7.34 2.57
N PHE A 28 2.24 -7.84 1.38
CA PHE A 28 3.37 -8.74 1.16
C PHE A 28 4.69 -8.08 1.57
N LEU A 29 4.92 -6.84 1.13
CA LEU A 29 6.14 -6.09 1.46
C LEU A 29 6.25 -5.74 2.94
N ILE A 30 5.15 -5.43 3.62
CA ILE A 30 5.14 -5.28 5.08
C ILE A 30 5.66 -6.55 5.74
N GLY A 31 5.19 -7.72 5.30
CA GLY A 31 5.66 -9.02 5.79
C GLY A 31 7.16 -9.25 5.53
N VAL A 32 7.62 -9.02 4.30
CA VAL A 32 9.03 -9.19 3.92
C VAL A 32 9.95 -8.27 4.71
N VAL A 33 9.62 -6.97 4.79
CA VAL A 33 10.44 -5.99 5.51
C VAL A 33 10.45 -6.29 7.01
N SER A 34 9.29 -6.63 7.59
CA SER A 34 9.21 -7.01 9.00
C SER A 34 10.07 -8.24 9.30
N TRP A 35 10.02 -9.25 8.43
CA TRP A 35 10.84 -10.47 8.55
C TRP A 35 12.34 -10.19 8.47
N ILE A 36 12.78 -9.35 7.54
CA ILE A 36 14.20 -8.94 7.43
C ILE A 36 14.65 -8.24 8.72
N LEU A 37 13.81 -7.35 9.26
CA LEU A 37 14.11 -6.61 10.49
C LEU A 37 14.14 -7.51 11.73
N GLU A 38 13.31 -8.54 11.79
CA GLU A 38 13.38 -9.57 12.83
C GLU A 38 14.68 -10.38 12.76
N ILE A 39 15.10 -10.78 11.56
CA ILE A 39 16.41 -11.44 11.38
C ILE A 39 17.52 -10.53 11.89
N ARG A 40 17.48 -9.23 11.56
CA ARG A 40 18.49 -8.27 12.02
C ARG A 40 18.49 -8.09 13.54
N LYS A 41 17.33 -8.19 14.19
CA LYS A 41 17.22 -8.11 15.66
C LYS A 41 17.95 -9.28 16.33
N ASN A 42 17.89 -10.48 15.73
CA ASN A 42 18.53 -11.68 16.25
C ASN A 42 20.00 -11.83 15.82
N ASP A 43 20.31 -11.52 14.56
CA ASP A 43 21.65 -11.57 13.96
C ASP A 43 21.87 -10.34 13.07
N LYS A 44 22.65 -9.38 13.59
CA LYS A 44 22.95 -8.12 12.91
C LYS A 44 23.67 -8.32 11.57
N LYS A 45 24.60 -9.27 11.47
CA LYS A 45 25.39 -9.48 10.24
C LYS A 45 24.48 -10.05 9.14
N LYS A 46 23.73 -11.10 9.46
CA LYS A 46 22.80 -11.74 8.52
C LYS A 46 21.67 -10.81 8.12
N GLY A 47 21.09 -10.07 9.07
CA GLY A 47 20.05 -9.09 8.79
C GLY A 47 20.51 -7.94 7.89
N ASN A 48 21.68 -7.35 8.17
CA ASN A 48 22.24 -6.31 7.29
C ASN A 48 22.49 -6.82 5.87
N ARG A 49 22.96 -8.07 5.72
CA ARG A 49 23.12 -8.70 4.40
C ARG A 49 21.79 -8.78 3.65
N TYR A 50 20.70 -9.21 4.30
CA TYR A 50 19.38 -9.26 3.65
C TYR A 50 18.81 -7.88 3.34
N ILE A 51 19.07 -6.86 4.17
CA ILE A 51 18.69 -5.48 3.86
C ILE A 51 19.40 -5.02 2.58
N ILE A 52 20.71 -5.24 2.48
CA ILE A 52 21.48 -4.86 1.27
C ILE A 52 20.95 -5.60 0.04
N LEU A 53 20.73 -6.91 0.15
CA LEU A 53 20.16 -7.71 -0.94
C LEU A 53 18.77 -7.22 -1.36
N PHE A 54 17.93 -6.88 -0.39
CA PHE A 54 16.60 -6.33 -0.64
C PHE A 54 16.70 -4.97 -1.34
N CYS A 55 17.56 -4.06 -0.88
CA CYS A 55 17.77 -2.76 -1.53
C CYS A 55 18.29 -2.91 -2.97
N LEU A 56 19.26 -3.80 -3.21
CA LEU A 56 19.76 -4.11 -4.55
C LEU A 56 18.65 -4.68 -5.44
N TYR A 57 17.82 -5.58 -4.90
CA TYR A 57 16.67 -6.12 -5.60
C TYR A 57 15.60 -5.06 -5.89
N GLN A 58 15.36 -4.10 -5.00
CA GLN A 58 14.44 -2.99 -5.24
C GLN A 58 14.95 -2.07 -6.35
N ILE A 59 16.25 -1.78 -6.40
CA ILE A 59 16.85 -1.03 -7.52
C ILE A 59 16.70 -1.80 -8.83
N PHE A 60 17.10 -3.07 -8.85
CA PHE A 60 16.98 -3.93 -10.02
C PHE A 60 15.53 -4.04 -10.54
N SER A 61 14.59 -4.35 -9.64
CA SER A 61 13.17 -4.46 -10.00
C SER A 61 12.59 -3.14 -10.51
N THR A 62 13.03 -2.00 -9.99
CA THR A 62 12.59 -0.68 -10.48
C THR A 62 13.04 -0.46 -11.92
N ILE A 63 14.29 -0.79 -12.24
CA ILE A 63 14.82 -0.72 -13.62
C ILE A 63 13.98 -1.63 -14.53
N ILE A 64 13.71 -2.87 -14.10
CA ILE A 64 12.87 -3.81 -14.88
C ILE A 64 11.46 -3.26 -15.10
N CYS A 65 10.84 -2.64 -14.10
CA CYS A 65 9.51 -2.02 -14.25
C CYS A 65 9.53 -0.88 -15.28
N ILE A 66 10.56 -0.05 -15.28
CA ILE A 66 10.73 1.04 -16.26
C ILE A 66 10.93 0.49 -17.67
N LEU A 67 11.79 -0.52 -17.84
CA LEU A 67 12.01 -1.18 -19.13
C LEU A 67 10.73 -1.87 -19.63
N THR A 68 9.97 -2.49 -18.73
CA THR A 68 8.71 -3.18 -19.08
C THR A 68 7.71 -2.19 -19.67
N LYS A 69 7.61 -0.96 -19.11
CA LYS A 69 6.74 0.08 -19.67
C LYS A 69 7.17 0.56 -21.07
N GLN A 70 8.46 0.52 -21.38
CA GLN A 70 8.95 0.90 -22.72
C GLN A 70 8.61 -0.15 -23.78
N ILE A 71 8.53 -1.42 -23.39
CA ILE A 71 8.23 -2.55 -24.28
C ILE A 71 6.72 -2.80 -24.37
N ILE A 72 6.06 -2.83 -23.22
CA ILE A 72 4.63 -3.08 -23.06
C ILE A 72 3.95 -1.73 -22.80
N GLY A 73 3.21 -1.26 -23.78
CA GLY A 73 2.38 -0.06 -23.64
C GLY A 73 1.08 -0.31 -22.87
N GLY A 74 0.33 0.77 -22.64
CA GLY A 74 -0.97 0.73 -21.99
C GLY A 74 -0.97 1.26 -20.56
N TYR A 75 -2.17 1.46 -20.04
CA TYR A 75 -2.38 1.99 -18.70
C TYR A 75 -2.20 0.90 -17.64
N GLY A 76 -1.53 1.20 -16.52
CA GLY A 76 -1.34 0.26 -15.41
C GLY A 76 -0.13 -0.68 -15.51
N VAL A 77 0.77 -0.48 -16.49
CA VAL A 77 1.94 -1.37 -16.69
C VAL A 77 2.93 -1.32 -15.52
N PHE A 78 3.13 -0.14 -14.92
CA PHE A 78 4.02 0.00 -13.76
C PHE A 78 3.51 -0.80 -12.56
N GLU A 79 2.21 -0.74 -12.30
CA GLU A 79 1.53 -1.43 -11.22
C GLU A 79 1.54 -2.94 -11.47
N LEU A 80 1.39 -3.38 -12.72
CA LEU A 80 1.53 -4.77 -13.12
C LEU A 80 2.95 -5.30 -12.90
N ALA A 81 3.95 -4.64 -13.47
CA ALA A 81 5.35 -5.02 -13.32
C ALA A 81 5.79 -4.97 -11.85
N GLY A 82 5.38 -3.92 -11.15
CA GLY A 82 5.65 -3.73 -9.72
C GLY A 82 5.03 -4.82 -8.86
N ALA A 83 3.81 -5.26 -9.17
CA ALA A 83 3.17 -6.36 -8.47
C ALA A 83 3.87 -7.71 -8.70
N LEU A 84 4.32 -7.98 -9.93
CA LEU A 84 5.05 -9.21 -10.26
C LEU A 84 6.42 -9.25 -9.58
N MET A 85 7.09 -8.10 -9.50
CA MET A 85 8.42 -7.97 -8.91
C MET A 85 8.41 -7.70 -7.40
N GLY A 86 7.25 -7.47 -6.77
CA GLY A 86 7.22 -7.02 -5.38
C GLY A 86 8.02 -5.73 -5.17
N ASN A 87 7.78 -4.72 -6.01
CA ASN A 87 8.49 -3.46 -5.96
C ASN A 87 7.79 -2.46 -5.03
N ILE A 88 8.53 -1.83 -4.11
CA ILE A 88 7.97 -0.93 -3.08
C ILE A 88 7.47 0.41 -3.63
N ILE A 89 8.04 0.87 -4.74
CA ILE A 89 7.72 2.16 -5.36
C ILE A 89 6.37 2.08 -6.07
N PHE A 90 6.11 0.98 -6.78
CA PHE A 90 4.90 0.79 -7.59
C PHE A 90 3.78 0.02 -6.87
N THR A 91 3.71 0.13 -5.53
CA THR A 91 2.58 -0.39 -4.76
C THR A 91 1.53 0.68 -4.49
N GLU A 92 0.27 0.28 -4.33
CA GLU A 92 -0.84 1.18 -3.98
C GLU A 92 -0.53 2.03 -2.74
N GLY A 93 0.03 1.41 -1.70
CA GLY A 93 0.38 2.09 -0.46
C GLY A 93 1.69 2.89 -0.49
N SER A 94 2.45 2.88 -1.59
CA SER A 94 3.81 3.42 -1.67
C SER A 94 4.73 2.91 -0.54
N ILE A 95 5.91 3.54 -0.39
CA ILE A 95 6.80 3.28 0.75
C ILE A 95 6.19 3.69 2.10
N LEU A 96 5.28 4.68 2.12
CA LEU A 96 4.72 5.24 3.35
C LEU A 96 3.82 4.24 4.08
N PHE A 97 2.93 3.54 3.38
CA PHE A 97 2.07 2.54 4.03
C PHE A 97 2.81 1.23 4.32
N VAL A 98 3.85 0.89 3.54
CA VAL A 98 4.75 -0.22 3.92
C VAL A 98 5.47 0.12 5.24
N PHE A 99 5.99 1.33 5.37
CA PHE A 99 6.59 1.81 6.60
C PHE A 99 5.59 1.80 7.77
N LEU A 100 4.37 2.30 7.56
CA LEU A 100 3.31 2.27 8.57
C LEU A 100 3.01 0.83 9.03
N GLY A 101 2.86 -0.11 8.10
CA GLY A 101 2.58 -1.50 8.44
C GLY A 101 3.70 -2.14 9.26
N VAL A 102 4.97 -1.85 8.91
CA VAL A 102 6.14 -2.29 9.68
C VAL A 102 6.18 -1.63 11.05
N LEU A 103 5.89 -0.33 11.14
CA LEU A 103 5.82 0.42 12.40
C LEU A 103 4.76 -0.18 13.34
N MET A 104 3.56 -0.45 12.81
CA MET A 104 2.48 -1.12 13.55
C MET A 104 2.89 -2.52 13.97
N TYR A 105 3.59 -3.28 13.12
CA TYR A 105 4.05 -4.63 13.43
C TYR A 105 4.93 -4.68 14.69
N PHE A 106 5.87 -3.73 14.83
CA PHE A 106 6.78 -3.67 15.98
C PHE A 106 6.18 -3.02 17.23
N THR A 107 5.10 -2.25 17.11
CA THR A 107 4.44 -1.55 18.23
C THR A 107 3.17 -2.24 18.73
N LYS A 108 2.65 -3.24 17.99
CA LYS A 108 1.38 -3.93 18.27
C LYS A 108 1.23 -4.51 19.68
N GLU A 109 2.31 -4.83 20.37
CA GLU A 109 2.27 -5.44 21.71
C GLU A 109 1.83 -4.45 22.80
N ASN A 110 2.16 -3.16 22.65
CA ASN A 110 1.82 -2.13 23.62
C ASN A 110 0.86 -1.12 23.00
N LYS A 111 -0.40 -1.12 23.47
CA LYS A 111 -1.46 -0.23 22.96
C LYS A 111 -1.07 1.25 22.97
N LYS A 112 -0.34 1.72 24.01
CA LYS A 112 0.12 3.11 24.08
C LYS A 112 1.17 3.39 23.00
N SER A 113 2.12 2.48 22.82
CA SER A 113 3.17 2.60 21.79
C SER A 113 2.60 2.56 20.37
N LEU A 114 1.65 1.66 20.11
CA LEU A 114 0.93 1.58 18.84
C LEU A 114 0.17 2.89 18.56
N ALA A 115 -0.59 3.37 19.54
CA ALA A 115 -1.37 4.60 19.40
C ALA A 115 -0.48 5.83 19.17
N THR A 116 0.63 5.97 19.91
CA THR A 116 1.55 7.10 19.75
C THR A 116 2.26 7.04 18.39
N ALA A 117 2.79 5.88 18.00
CA ALA A 117 3.45 5.71 16.71
C ALA A 117 2.50 5.98 15.53
N TYR A 118 1.27 5.46 15.61
CA TYR A 118 0.25 5.70 14.59
C TYR A 118 -0.17 7.18 14.53
N THR A 119 -0.36 7.84 15.67
CA THR A 119 -0.70 9.27 15.74
C THR A 119 0.41 10.13 15.14
N ILE A 120 1.67 9.85 15.48
CA ILE A 120 2.83 10.56 14.92
C ILE A 120 2.88 10.37 13.40
N PHE A 121 2.66 9.15 12.90
CA PHE A 121 2.60 8.91 11.46
C PHE A 121 1.49 9.73 10.79
N CYS A 122 0.28 9.74 11.35
CA CYS A 122 -0.84 10.53 10.82
C CYS A 122 -0.51 12.02 10.77
N LEU A 123 0.10 12.57 11.83
CA LEU A 123 0.50 13.98 11.90
C LEU A 123 1.56 14.31 10.86
N ILE A 124 2.58 13.47 10.70
CA ILE A 124 3.63 13.65 9.68
C ILE A 124 3.01 13.61 8.28
N PHE A 125 2.15 12.63 8.00
CA PHE A 125 1.49 12.49 6.70
C PHE A 125 0.59 13.69 6.41
N PHE A 126 -0.16 14.17 7.40
CA PHE A 126 -0.97 15.38 7.30
C PHE A 126 -0.13 16.62 7.01
N VAL A 127 0.99 16.81 7.71
CA VAL A 127 1.88 17.95 7.45
C VAL A 127 2.48 17.88 6.05
N LEU A 128 2.94 16.70 5.61
CA LEU A 128 3.51 16.51 4.28
C LEU A 128 2.49 16.83 3.16
N THR A 129 1.23 16.46 3.35
CA THR A 129 0.16 16.76 2.39
C THR A 129 -0.28 18.23 2.46
N ALA A 130 -0.43 18.78 3.67
CA ALA A 130 -0.84 20.17 3.89
C ALA A 130 0.18 21.20 3.38
N ILE A 131 1.48 20.93 3.44
CA ILE A 131 2.52 21.86 2.96
C ILE A 131 2.40 22.11 1.45
N ASN A 132 1.96 21.12 0.67
CA ASN A 132 1.95 21.20 -0.78
C ASN A 132 0.77 22.03 -1.33
N ASN A 133 -0.42 21.96 -0.69
CA ASN A 133 -1.57 22.79 -1.05
C ASN A 133 -2.66 22.74 0.04
N PHE A 134 -2.65 23.67 1.00
CA PHE A 134 -3.65 23.68 2.07
C PHE A 134 -4.94 24.38 1.64
N SER A 135 -6.00 23.62 1.44
CA SER A 135 -7.35 24.14 1.23
C SER A 135 -8.37 23.31 2.02
N ILE A 136 -9.43 23.96 2.53
CA ILE A 136 -10.47 23.26 3.30
C ILE A 136 -11.17 22.22 2.43
N GLU A 137 -11.46 22.56 1.18
CA GLU A 137 -12.05 21.63 0.21
C GLU A 137 -11.08 20.47 -0.11
N GLY A 138 -9.81 20.77 -0.36
CA GLY A 138 -8.77 19.78 -0.61
C GLY A 138 -8.56 18.82 0.55
N LEU A 139 -8.81 19.22 1.81
CA LEU A 139 -8.76 18.30 2.96
C LEU A 139 -9.79 17.17 2.90
N PHE A 140 -10.94 17.40 2.26
CA PHE A 140 -12.01 16.41 2.16
C PHE A 140 -11.94 15.59 0.86
N TYR A 141 -11.47 16.19 -0.24
CA TYR A 141 -11.49 15.55 -1.56
C TYR A 141 -10.13 15.03 -2.05
N GLU A 142 -9.03 15.70 -1.71
CA GLU A 142 -7.68 15.35 -2.21
C GLU A 142 -6.82 14.69 -1.12
N ASN A 143 -6.82 15.27 0.07
CA ASN A 143 -5.96 14.90 1.19
C ASN A 143 -6.71 14.14 2.29
N TYR A 144 -7.72 13.34 1.94
CA TYR A 144 -8.59 12.63 2.89
C TYR A 144 -7.84 11.62 3.78
N GLN A 145 -6.55 11.34 3.52
CA GLN A 145 -5.76 10.38 4.28
C GLN A 145 -5.63 10.76 5.76
N TRP A 146 -5.73 12.04 6.14
CA TRP A 146 -5.70 12.46 7.55
C TRP A 146 -6.80 11.80 8.39
N MET A 147 -7.94 11.47 7.77
CA MET A 147 -9.07 10.81 8.43
C MET A 147 -8.71 9.42 8.97
N MET A 148 -7.59 8.84 8.54
CA MET A 148 -7.08 7.57 9.06
C MET A 148 -6.84 7.61 10.59
N ILE A 149 -6.68 8.80 11.19
CA ILE A 149 -6.59 8.96 12.65
C ILE A 149 -7.82 8.41 13.38
N GLY A 150 -8.99 8.43 12.72
CA GLY A 150 -10.26 7.89 13.25
C GLY A 150 -10.25 6.38 13.48
N THR A 151 -9.20 5.67 13.06
CA THR A 151 -9.01 4.24 13.38
C THR A 151 -8.54 3.99 14.82
N LEU A 152 -7.98 5.00 15.50
CA LEU A 152 -7.42 4.85 16.86
C LEU A 152 -8.40 4.29 17.89
N PRO A 153 -9.68 4.73 17.97
CA PRO A 153 -10.65 4.16 18.89
C PRO A 153 -10.80 2.64 18.69
N PHE A 154 -10.86 2.18 17.45
CA PHE A 154 -10.99 0.76 17.12
C PHE A 154 -9.71 -0.01 17.49
N MET A 155 -8.53 0.55 17.25
CA MET A 155 -7.26 -0.06 17.69
C MET A 155 -7.19 -0.19 19.21
N TYR A 156 -7.73 0.77 19.97
CA TYR A 156 -7.72 0.74 21.43
C TYR A 156 -8.69 -0.32 21.99
N LEU A 157 -9.87 -0.44 21.38
CA LEU A 157 -10.88 -1.44 21.73
C LEU A 157 -10.48 -2.87 21.34
N TYR A 158 -9.46 -3.04 20.49
CA TYR A 158 -8.99 -4.36 20.08
C TYR A 158 -8.51 -5.19 21.29
N ASN A 159 -8.98 -6.43 21.37
CA ASN A 159 -8.72 -7.36 22.47
C ASN A 159 -7.50 -8.27 22.25
N GLY A 160 -6.75 -8.06 21.18
CA GLY A 160 -5.55 -8.86 20.85
C GLY A 160 -5.85 -10.23 20.22
N LYS A 161 -7.12 -10.65 20.14
CA LYS A 161 -7.50 -11.95 19.59
C LYS A 161 -8.02 -11.79 18.16
N LYS A 162 -7.59 -12.71 17.28
CA LYS A 162 -8.12 -12.81 15.93
C LYS A 162 -9.64 -13.09 16.01
N GLY A 163 -10.45 -12.24 15.41
CA GLY A 163 -11.89 -12.45 15.29
C GLY A 163 -12.26 -13.58 14.31
N LYS A 164 -13.56 -13.69 13.98
CA LYS A 164 -14.02 -14.62 12.93
C LYS A 164 -13.31 -14.29 11.62
N GLY A 165 -12.61 -15.29 11.07
CA GLY A 165 -11.77 -15.11 9.88
C GLY A 165 -12.57 -15.15 8.59
N TYR A 166 -13.13 -14.02 8.17
CA TYR A 166 -13.81 -13.88 6.87
C TYR A 166 -12.83 -13.68 5.71
N LYS A 167 -11.86 -14.58 5.58
CA LYS A 167 -10.79 -14.45 4.57
C LYS A 167 -11.35 -14.30 3.15
N TYR A 168 -12.35 -15.09 2.80
CA TYR A 168 -12.97 -15.06 1.46
C TYR A 168 -13.75 -13.78 1.23
N LEU A 169 -14.34 -13.19 2.28
CA LEU A 169 -14.97 -11.87 2.16
C LEU A 169 -13.92 -10.87 1.68
N PHE A 170 -12.76 -10.77 2.34
CA PHE A 170 -11.71 -9.84 1.92
C PHE A 170 -11.17 -10.15 0.51
N TYR A 171 -10.79 -11.40 0.23
CA TYR A 171 -10.16 -11.75 -1.05
C TYR A 171 -11.09 -11.72 -2.26
N LEU A 172 -12.41 -11.91 -2.07
CA LEU A 172 -13.39 -11.80 -3.15
C LEU A 172 -13.98 -10.39 -3.24
N PHE A 173 -14.38 -9.80 -2.10
CA PHE A 173 -14.96 -8.47 -2.08
C PHE A 173 -13.98 -7.44 -2.64
N TYR A 174 -12.70 -7.50 -2.24
CA TYR A 174 -11.71 -6.49 -2.65
C TYR A 174 -11.60 -6.34 -4.17
N PRO A 175 -11.31 -7.41 -4.95
CA PRO A 175 -11.37 -7.35 -6.41
C PRO A 175 -12.71 -6.90 -6.98
N ILE A 176 -13.80 -7.47 -6.46
CA ILE A 176 -15.13 -7.32 -7.07
C ILE A 176 -15.63 -5.88 -6.95
N HIS A 177 -15.52 -5.25 -5.78
CA HIS A 177 -16.03 -3.90 -5.60
C HIS A 177 -15.22 -2.86 -6.39
N ILE A 178 -13.89 -3.04 -6.51
CA ILE A 178 -13.03 -2.15 -7.31
C ILE A 178 -13.43 -2.22 -8.78
N VAL A 179 -13.60 -3.43 -9.31
CA VAL A 179 -14.07 -3.61 -10.69
C VAL A 179 -15.47 -3.02 -10.84
N ALA A 180 -16.41 -3.31 -9.94
CA ALA A 180 -17.75 -2.74 -10.01
C ALA A 180 -17.76 -1.21 -10.05
N LEU A 181 -16.97 -0.55 -9.19
CA LEU A 181 -16.83 0.91 -9.17
C LEU A 181 -16.19 1.45 -10.45
N PHE A 182 -15.20 0.75 -11.01
CA PHE A 182 -14.63 1.11 -12.32
C PHE A 182 -15.68 1.07 -13.42
N TRP A 183 -16.50 0.02 -13.49
CA TRP A 183 -17.55 -0.07 -14.51
C TRP A 183 -18.61 1.00 -14.32
N ILE A 184 -19.06 1.26 -13.09
CA ILE A 184 -20.01 2.34 -12.79
C ILE A 184 -19.42 3.69 -13.20
N GLY A 185 -18.16 3.96 -12.82
CA GLY A 185 -17.48 5.22 -13.10
C GLY A 185 -17.29 5.51 -14.58
N ASN A 186 -17.03 4.49 -15.40
CA ASN A 186 -16.79 4.65 -16.85
C ASN A 186 -18.05 4.52 -17.72
N LEU A 187 -19.15 3.96 -17.18
CA LEU A 187 -20.43 3.83 -17.91
C LEU A 187 -21.42 4.96 -17.59
N CYS A 188 -21.37 5.51 -16.37
CA CYS A 188 -22.36 6.50 -15.90
C CYS A 188 -21.85 7.95 -15.97
N PHE A 189 -20.56 8.17 -16.17
CA PHE A 189 -19.91 9.49 -16.27
C PHE A 189 -18.97 9.51 -17.47
#